data_AF-A0A533BK29-F1
#
_entry.id   AF-A0A533BK29-F1
#
_cell.length_a   1.000
_cell.length_b   1.000
_cell.length_c   1.000
_cell.angle_alpha   90.00
_cell.angle_beta   90.00
_cell.angle_gamma   90.00
#
_symmetry.space_group_name_H-M   'P 1'
#
loop_
_entity.id
_entity.type
_entity.pdbx_description
1 polymer ?
#
loop_
_entity_poly.entity_id
_entity_poly.type
_entity_poly.pdbx_seq_one_letter_code
_entity_poly.pdbx_strand_id
1 'polypeptide(L)'
;MFVGRRPDGSIYGTWTCRQPDDADHPNVEELPDDHPEVLAFREQHPVPPSLLKLPSRAEIEASHGKYESNERELRELDVVIVHHMKLWSQLETALSALFYEILHIEPRSSHIPYVIYYSPDGFDAREKIVDKAFRQFLRENPKSSVIELHWDRIHDELNKAREMRNKIAHGAPLILGIRGKTYVRHSPPAFDINRVGNLIPTGTIPGVPVEKISRSNKSIIKLVECIDATNRAIAAFYRDGPDTLRQTLPPLEASLTTLKSP
;
A
#
# COMPACT_ATOMS: atom_id res chain seq x y z
N MET A 1 27.91 -3.63 37.97
CA MET A 1 26.61 -4.21 37.55
C MET A 1 25.45 -3.41 38.13
N PHE A 2 24.44 -3.07 37.34
CA PHE A 2 23.17 -2.53 37.85
C PHE A 2 22.21 -3.68 38.14
N VAL A 3 21.63 -3.70 39.33
CA VAL A 3 20.77 -4.80 39.80
C VAL A 3 19.38 -4.29 40.13
N GLY A 4 18.36 -4.86 39.50
CA GLY A 4 16.97 -4.52 39.75
C GLY A 4 16.40 -5.44 40.82
N ARG A 5 15.84 -4.85 41.89
CA ARG A 5 15.18 -5.60 42.96
C ARG A 5 13.66 -5.44 42.91
N ARG A 6 12.97 -6.53 43.22
CA ARG A 6 11.55 -6.51 43.55
C ARG A 6 11.33 -5.99 44.98
N PRO A 7 10.10 -5.58 45.34
CA PRO A 7 9.79 -5.16 46.71
C PRO A 7 10.09 -6.21 47.80
N ASP A 8 10.15 -7.50 47.43
CA ASP A 8 10.51 -8.61 48.31
C ASP A 8 12.04 -8.81 48.47
N GLY A 9 12.86 -7.95 47.85
CA GLY A 9 14.32 -7.99 47.89
C GLY A 9 14.98 -8.91 46.86
N SER A 10 14.20 -9.72 46.13
CA SER A 10 14.72 -10.63 45.11
C SER A 10 15.21 -9.87 43.87
N ILE A 11 16.31 -10.35 43.27
CA ILE A 11 16.84 -9.81 42.02
C ILE A 11 15.96 -10.33 40.87
N TYR A 12 15.48 -9.43 40.01
CA TYR A 12 14.75 -9.81 38.78
C TYR A 12 15.56 -9.57 37.51
N GLY A 13 16.65 -8.80 37.58
CA GLY A 13 17.48 -8.49 36.43
C GLY A 13 18.81 -7.86 36.82
N THR A 14 19.79 -8.02 35.94
CA THR A 14 21.13 -7.44 36.06
C THR A 14 21.53 -6.84 34.71
N TRP A 15 22.08 -5.62 34.70
CA TRP A 15 22.51 -4.92 33.48
C TRP A 15 23.94 -4.41 33.60
N THR A 16 24.64 -4.32 32.47
CA THR A 16 26.00 -3.79 32.38
C THR A 16 26.05 -2.27 32.26
N CYS A 17 24.91 -1.63 31.97
CA CYS A 17 24.76 -0.18 31.92
C CYS A 17 23.42 0.22 32.56
N ARG A 18 23.37 1.45 33.09
CA ARG A 18 22.15 2.04 33.64
C ARG A 18 21.16 2.30 32.51
N GLN A 19 19.93 1.83 32.65
CA GLN A 19 18.89 2.08 31.65
C GLN A 19 18.45 3.56 31.72
N PRO A 20 18.22 4.24 30.59
CA PRO A 20 17.97 5.68 30.56
C PRO A 20 16.60 6.11 31.13
N ASP A 21 15.60 5.23 31.16
CA ASP A 21 14.27 5.47 31.77
C ASP A 21 14.07 4.55 33.00
N ASP A 22 14.60 4.97 34.15
CA ASP A 22 14.53 4.25 35.44
C ASP A 22 13.11 4.16 36.05
N ALA A 23 12.06 4.67 35.36
CA ALA A 23 10.68 4.68 35.87
C ALA A 23 10.08 3.26 36.00
N ASP A 24 10.47 2.34 35.13
CA ASP A 24 9.99 0.95 35.13
C ASP A 24 10.81 0.02 36.05
N HIS A 25 11.90 0.55 36.61
CA HIS A 25 12.83 -0.20 37.46
C HIS A 25 13.07 0.52 38.80
N PRO A 26 12.02 0.71 39.63
CA PRO A 26 12.20 1.27 40.96
C PRO A 26 13.12 0.35 41.77
N ASN A 27 14.17 0.92 42.39
CA ASN A 27 15.20 0.22 43.17
C ASN A 27 16.29 -0.50 42.34
N VAL A 28 16.92 0.22 41.41
CA VAL A 28 18.18 -0.22 40.78
C VAL A 28 19.38 0.13 41.67
N GLU A 29 20.18 -0.87 41.99
CA GLU A 29 21.38 -0.76 42.84
C GLU A 29 22.66 -0.98 42.03
N GLU A 30 23.63 -0.09 42.26
CA GLU A 30 25.06 -0.19 41.98
C GLU A 30 25.79 -1.35 42.66
N LEU A 31 25.89 -2.56 42.09
CA LEU A 31 26.68 -3.65 42.70
C LEU A 31 27.94 -4.01 41.90
N PRO A 32 29.07 -4.34 42.57
CA PRO A 32 30.24 -4.92 41.91
C PRO A 32 29.90 -6.22 41.16
N ASP A 33 30.61 -6.49 40.07
CA ASP A 33 30.37 -7.67 39.22
C ASP A 33 30.69 -9.00 39.93
N ASP A 34 31.51 -8.95 40.98
CA ASP A 34 31.91 -10.06 41.85
C ASP A 34 31.07 -10.13 43.15
N HIS A 35 30.03 -9.31 43.28
CA HIS A 35 29.17 -9.33 44.46
C HIS A 35 28.46 -10.70 44.59
N PRO A 36 28.40 -11.31 45.81
CA PRO A 36 27.85 -12.66 46.00
C PRO A 36 26.44 -12.85 45.42
N GLU A 37 25.58 -11.84 45.53
CA GLU A 37 24.21 -11.90 45.00
C GLU A 37 24.16 -11.83 43.47
N VAL A 38 25.08 -11.09 42.84
CA VAL A 38 25.20 -11.03 41.37
C VAL A 38 25.70 -12.37 40.83
N LEU A 39 26.65 -12.99 41.53
CA LEU A 39 27.16 -14.32 41.21
C LEU A 39 26.06 -15.38 41.37
N ALA A 40 25.33 -15.38 42.50
CA ALA A 40 24.23 -16.31 42.75
C ALA A 40 23.11 -16.16 41.70
N PHE A 41 22.76 -14.93 41.31
CA PHE A 41 21.77 -14.69 40.26
C PHE A 41 22.23 -15.22 38.89
N ARG A 42 23.51 -15.03 38.53
CA ARG A 42 24.10 -15.57 37.29
C ARG A 42 24.14 -17.09 37.27
N GLU A 43 24.40 -17.72 38.42
CA GLU A 43 24.38 -19.18 38.55
C GLU A 43 22.96 -19.75 38.42
N GLN A 44 21.95 -19.05 38.94
CA GLN A 44 20.54 -19.44 38.83
C GLN A 44 19.96 -19.17 37.43
N HIS A 45 20.49 -18.15 36.75
CA HIS A 45 20.09 -17.76 35.40
C HIS A 45 21.31 -17.76 34.46
N PRO A 46 21.90 -18.94 34.18
CA PRO A 46 23.04 -19.02 33.29
C PRO A 46 22.65 -18.49 31.92
N VAL A 47 23.39 -17.52 31.41
CA VAL A 47 23.21 -17.04 30.04
C VAL A 47 23.42 -18.24 29.12
N PRO A 48 22.43 -18.59 28.26
CA PRO A 48 22.59 -19.68 27.31
C PRO A 48 23.92 -19.50 26.54
N PRO A 49 24.76 -20.54 26.41
CA PRO A 49 26.02 -20.45 25.68
C PRO A 49 25.85 -19.92 24.24
N SER A 50 24.67 -20.13 23.66
CA SER A 50 24.27 -19.60 22.36
C SER A 50 24.20 -18.07 22.29
N LEU A 51 23.95 -17.36 23.40
CA LEU A 51 23.91 -15.89 23.46
C LEU A 51 25.29 -15.28 23.73
N LEU A 52 26.26 -16.07 24.17
CA LEU A 52 27.64 -15.64 24.43
C LEU A 52 28.58 -15.89 23.24
N LYS A 53 28.11 -16.60 22.22
CA LYS A 53 28.90 -16.89 21.03
C LYS A 53 28.95 -15.65 20.15
N LEU A 54 30.13 -15.03 20.04
CA LEU A 54 30.36 -13.99 19.05
C LEU A 54 30.05 -14.54 17.65
N PRO A 55 29.32 -13.78 16.81
CA PRO A 55 29.05 -14.20 15.45
C PRO A 55 30.39 -14.37 14.71
N SER A 56 30.51 -15.48 13.99
CA SER A 56 31.63 -15.73 13.11
C SER A 56 31.67 -14.68 12.00
N ARG A 57 32.86 -14.46 11.42
CA ARG A 57 33.03 -13.57 10.27
C ARG A 57 32.05 -13.89 9.13
N ALA A 58 31.80 -15.17 8.86
CA ALA A 58 30.85 -15.61 7.85
C ALA A 58 29.40 -15.21 8.19
N GLU A 59 29.00 -15.26 9.46
CA GLU A 59 27.68 -14.80 9.91
C GLU A 59 27.53 -13.28 9.81
N ILE A 60 28.61 -12.53 10.07
CA ILE A 60 28.64 -11.07 9.87
C ILE A 60 28.51 -10.72 8.39
N GLU A 61 29.31 -11.35 7.52
CA GLU A 61 29.26 -11.14 6.07
C GLU A 61 27.90 -11.50 5.48
N ALA A 62 27.29 -12.62 5.92
CA ALA A 62 25.95 -13.01 5.52
C ALA A 62 24.87 -12.01 6.00
N SER A 63 25.02 -11.48 7.21
CA SER A 63 24.11 -10.46 7.75
C SER A 63 24.22 -9.14 7.00
N HIS A 64 25.42 -8.72 6.63
CA HIS A 64 25.65 -7.54 5.78
C HIS A 64 25.02 -7.73 4.39
N GLY A 65 25.25 -8.87 3.73
CA GLY A 65 24.65 -9.13 2.41
C GLY A 65 23.11 -9.12 2.45
N LYS A 66 22.52 -9.64 3.53
CA LYS A 66 21.07 -9.60 3.74
C LYS A 66 20.56 -8.18 4.01
N TYR A 67 21.30 -7.39 4.78
CA TYR A 67 21.00 -5.98 5.00
C TYR A 67 21.00 -5.20 3.67
N GLU A 68 22.03 -5.35 2.86
CA GLU A 68 22.11 -4.69 1.54
C GLU A 68 20.99 -5.11 0.59
N SER A 69 20.58 -6.38 0.63
CA SER A 69 19.43 -6.87 -0.14
C SER A 69 18.13 -6.21 0.31
N ASN A 70 17.87 -6.16 1.63
CA ASN A 70 16.68 -5.54 2.18
C ASN A 70 16.63 -4.03 1.86
N GLU A 71 17.78 -3.34 1.99
CA GLU A 71 17.91 -1.92 1.64
C GLU A 71 17.59 -1.64 0.17
N ARG A 72 17.99 -2.55 -0.74
CA ARG A 72 17.67 -2.45 -2.16
C ARG A 72 16.18 -2.62 -2.43
N GLU A 73 15.57 -3.65 -1.84
CA GLU A 73 14.13 -3.91 -1.97
C GLU A 73 13.30 -2.78 -1.34
N LEU A 74 13.78 -2.15 -0.25
CA LEU A 74 13.14 -0.99 0.37
C LEU A 74 13.15 0.22 -0.56
N ARG A 75 14.30 0.52 -1.18
CA ARG A 75 14.39 1.58 -2.20
C ARG A 75 13.49 1.30 -3.40
N GLU A 76 13.42 0.05 -3.85
CA GLU A 76 12.50 -0.33 -4.92
C GLU A 76 11.04 -0.11 -4.51
N LEU A 77 10.69 -0.45 -3.27
CA LEU A 77 9.35 -0.23 -2.71
C LEU A 77 8.97 1.26 -2.73
N ASP A 78 9.87 2.15 -2.32
CA ASP A 78 9.65 3.60 -2.38
C ASP A 78 9.41 4.09 -3.81
N VAL A 79 10.23 3.64 -4.77
CA VAL A 79 10.10 4.00 -6.18
C VAL A 79 8.73 3.59 -6.73
N VAL A 80 8.28 2.36 -6.45
CA VAL A 80 6.99 1.88 -6.98
C VAL A 80 5.80 2.56 -6.30
N ILE A 81 5.92 2.97 -5.04
CA ILE A 81 4.91 3.76 -4.31
C ILE A 81 4.79 5.16 -4.90
N VAL A 82 5.90 5.87 -5.11
CA VAL A 82 5.88 7.21 -5.74
C VAL A 82 5.30 7.13 -7.15
N HIS A 83 5.70 6.11 -7.91
CA HIS A 83 5.12 5.87 -9.24
C HIS A 83 3.62 5.59 -9.17
N HIS A 84 3.16 4.81 -8.19
CA HIS A 84 1.73 4.55 -7.97
C HIS A 84 0.95 5.86 -7.78
N MET A 85 1.45 6.77 -6.94
CA MET A 85 0.81 8.07 -6.69
C MET A 85 0.71 8.94 -7.95
N LYS A 86 1.77 8.94 -8.78
CA LYS A 86 1.77 9.63 -10.07
C LYS A 86 0.71 9.06 -11.02
N LEU A 87 0.59 7.73 -11.10
CA LEU A 87 -0.39 7.07 -11.96
C LEU A 87 -1.83 7.36 -11.51
N TRP A 88 -2.07 7.53 -10.20
CA TRP A 88 -3.37 7.98 -9.70
C TRP A 88 -3.76 9.38 -10.17
N SER A 89 -2.81 10.31 -10.22
CA SER A 89 -3.07 11.64 -10.77
C SER A 89 -3.47 11.58 -12.26
N GLN A 90 -2.84 10.67 -13.03
CA GLN A 90 -3.22 10.43 -14.43
C GLN A 90 -4.62 9.83 -14.55
N LEU A 91 -4.95 8.87 -13.68
CA LEU A 91 -6.28 8.28 -13.61
C LEU A 91 -7.36 9.31 -13.29
N GLU A 92 -7.13 10.18 -12.30
CA GLU A 92 -8.07 11.26 -11.98
C GLU A 92 -8.21 12.27 -13.12
N THR A 93 -7.12 12.54 -13.85
CA THR A 93 -7.16 13.38 -15.04
C THR A 93 -8.05 12.77 -16.12
N ALA A 94 -7.87 11.48 -16.42
CA ALA A 94 -8.67 10.76 -17.43
C ALA A 94 -10.16 10.71 -17.06
N LEU A 95 -10.48 10.49 -15.78
CA LEU A 95 -11.86 10.53 -15.27
C LEU A 95 -12.48 11.92 -15.35
N SER A 96 -11.70 12.97 -15.06
CA SER A 96 -12.17 14.35 -15.20
C SER A 96 -12.45 14.72 -16.66
N ALA A 97 -11.63 14.22 -17.59
CA ALA A 97 -11.86 14.38 -19.03
C ALA A 97 -13.10 13.59 -19.49
N LEU A 98 -13.33 12.38 -18.94
CA LEU A 98 -14.55 11.62 -19.19
C LEU A 98 -15.78 12.39 -18.75
N PHE A 99 -15.76 12.92 -17.53
CA PHE A 99 -16.85 13.72 -17.01
C PHE A 99 -17.13 14.96 -17.87
N TYR A 100 -16.08 15.63 -18.32
CA TYR A 100 -16.18 16.76 -19.24
C TYR A 100 -16.86 16.34 -20.56
N GLU A 101 -16.44 15.23 -21.17
CA GLU A 101 -17.02 14.74 -22.42
C GLU A 101 -18.48 14.29 -22.24
N ILE A 102 -18.82 13.65 -21.13
CA ILE A 102 -20.20 13.24 -20.81
C ILE A 102 -21.14 14.45 -20.79
N LEU A 103 -20.76 15.51 -20.07
CA LEU A 103 -21.62 16.68 -19.87
C LEU A 103 -21.78 17.53 -21.12
N HIS A 104 -20.80 17.50 -22.04
CA HIS A 104 -20.86 18.15 -23.35
C HIS A 104 -21.36 19.62 -23.30
N ILE A 105 -20.80 20.41 -22.37
CA ILE A 105 -21.23 21.79 -22.14
C ILE A 105 -20.65 22.72 -23.22
N GLU A 106 -21.51 23.49 -23.87
CA GLU A 106 -21.10 24.56 -24.80
C GLU A 106 -21.02 25.94 -24.11
N PRO A 107 -20.02 26.79 -24.43
CA PRO A 107 -18.90 26.50 -25.35
C PRO A 107 -17.93 25.48 -24.76
N ARG A 108 -17.28 24.66 -25.61
CA ARG A 108 -16.25 23.70 -25.16
C ARG A 108 -15.07 24.34 -24.40
N SER A 109 -14.89 25.65 -24.45
CA SER A 109 -13.93 26.34 -23.58
C SER A 109 -14.34 26.40 -22.10
N SER A 110 -15.53 25.93 -21.72
CA SER A 110 -16.02 25.95 -20.35
C SER A 110 -15.24 25.00 -19.45
N HIS A 111 -14.69 25.53 -18.35
CA HIS A 111 -14.02 24.73 -17.32
C HIS A 111 -14.95 24.24 -16.20
N ILE A 112 -16.26 24.49 -16.32
CA ILE A 112 -17.26 24.11 -15.30
C ILE A 112 -17.21 22.60 -14.95
N PRO A 113 -17.09 21.66 -15.92
CA PRO A 113 -17.02 20.24 -15.57
C PRO A 113 -15.84 19.89 -14.66
N TYR A 114 -14.67 20.50 -14.90
CA TYR A 114 -13.49 20.29 -14.06
C TYR A 114 -13.70 20.84 -12.64
N VAL A 115 -14.32 22.03 -12.53
CA VAL A 115 -14.64 22.62 -11.22
C VAL A 115 -15.59 21.72 -10.44
N ILE A 116 -16.63 21.18 -11.09
CA ILE A 116 -17.57 20.25 -10.46
C ILE A 116 -16.82 18.97 -10.05
N TYR A 117 -16.03 18.38 -10.95
CA TYR A 117 -15.30 17.14 -10.68
C TYR A 117 -14.35 17.27 -9.49
N TYR A 118 -13.60 18.37 -9.38
CA TYR A 118 -12.65 18.58 -8.28
C TYR A 118 -13.27 19.23 -7.02
N SER A 119 -14.56 19.58 -7.04
CA SER A 119 -15.23 20.18 -5.87
C SER A 119 -15.39 19.26 -4.65
N PRO A 120 -15.71 17.95 -4.78
CA PRO A 120 -15.76 17.09 -3.61
C PRO A 120 -14.38 16.57 -3.21
N ASP A 121 -14.22 16.38 -1.90
CA ASP A 121 -13.02 15.79 -1.32
C ASP A 121 -12.97 14.27 -1.54
N GLY A 122 -11.78 13.81 -1.92
CA GLY A 122 -11.49 12.38 -2.06
C GLY A 122 -11.96 11.77 -3.37
N PHE A 123 -11.24 10.72 -3.77
CA PHE A 123 -11.48 10.01 -5.02
C PHE A 123 -12.87 9.36 -5.09
N ASP A 124 -13.37 8.80 -3.98
CA ASP A 124 -14.64 8.06 -3.95
C ASP A 124 -15.84 8.92 -4.34
N ALA A 125 -15.86 10.17 -3.89
CA ALA A 125 -16.94 11.09 -4.24
C ALA A 125 -16.86 11.49 -5.72
N ARG A 126 -15.65 11.71 -6.23
CA ARG A 126 -15.39 12.08 -7.63
C ARG A 126 -15.75 10.97 -8.60
N GLU A 127 -15.28 9.76 -8.34
CA GLU A 127 -15.59 8.55 -9.10
C GLU A 127 -17.10 8.31 -9.18
N LYS A 128 -17.81 8.41 -8.04
CA LYS A 128 -19.27 8.28 -7.98
C LYS A 128 -20.03 9.34 -8.78
N ILE A 129 -19.49 10.56 -8.90
CA ILE A 129 -20.09 11.59 -9.77
C ILE A 129 -19.96 11.17 -11.24
N VAL A 130 -18.79 10.66 -11.64
CA VAL A 130 -18.57 10.16 -13.01
C VAL A 130 -19.49 8.99 -13.31
N ASP A 131 -19.58 7.98 -12.45
CA ASP A 131 -20.47 6.82 -12.66
C ASP A 131 -21.94 7.25 -12.82
N LYS A 132 -22.43 8.14 -11.94
CA LYS A 132 -23.80 8.65 -12.05
C LYS A 132 -24.05 9.42 -13.33
N ALA A 133 -23.13 10.30 -13.73
CA ALA A 133 -23.25 11.06 -14.96
C ALA A 133 -23.20 10.16 -16.19
N PHE A 134 -22.30 9.16 -16.19
CA PHE A 134 -22.19 8.17 -17.25
C PHE A 134 -23.49 7.37 -17.39
N ARG A 135 -24.04 6.85 -16.30
CA ARG A 135 -25.31 6.11 -16.31
C ARG A 135 -26.49 6.98 -16.76
N GLN A 136 -26.51 8.25 -16.37
CA GLN A 136 -27.53 9.20 -16.85
C GLN A 136 -27.39 9.44 -18.36
N PHE A 137 -26.17 9.62 -18.87
CA PHE A 137 -25.91 9.75 -20.30
C PHE A 137 -26.41 8.54 -21.09
N LEU A 138 -26.19 7.32 -20.61
CA LEU A 138 -26.69 6.10 -21.28
C LEU A 138 -28.22 6.04 -21.32
N ARG A 139 -28.90 6.50 -20.26
CA ARG A 139 -30.37 6.56 -20.21
C ARG A 139 -30.93 7.57 -21.20
N GLU A 140 -30.29 8.73 -21.32
CA GLU A 140 -30.67 9.79 -22.25
C GLU A 140 -30.35 9.41 -23.70
N ASN A 141 -29.36 8.53 -23.90
CA ASN A 141 -28.89 8.10 -25.22
C ASN A 141 -28.94 6.57 -25.38
N PRO A 142 -30.12 5.92 -25.49
CA PRO A 142 -30.22 4.45 -25.50
C PRO A 142 -29.38 3.73 -26.56
N LYS A 143 -29.03 4.41 -27.66
CA LYS A 143 -28.14 3.89 -28.71
C LYS A 143 -26.69 3.70 -28.24
N SER A 144 -26.29 4.32 -27.13
CA SER A 144 -24.99 4.16 -26.51
C SER A 144 -24.94 3.05 -25.44
N SER A 145 -26.05 2.35 -25.18
CA SER A 145 -26.08 1.24 -24.20
C SER A 145 -25.04 0.14 -24.45
N VAL A 146 -24.51 0.02 -25.67
CA VAL A 146 -23.41 -0.91 -26.01
C VAL A 146 -22.12 -0.67 -25.20
N ILE A 147 -21.85 0.56 -24.75
CA ILE A 147 -20.69 0.86 -23.89
C ILE A 147 -20.95 0.62 -22.39
N GLU A 148 -22.18 0.28 -21.98
CA GLU A 148 -22.54 0.05 -20.58
C GLU A 148 -21.73 -1.10 -19.96
N LEU A 149 -21.68 -2.25 -20.63
CA LEU A 149 -20.92 -3.42 -20.15
C LEU A 149 -19.41 -3.13 -20.06
N HIS A 150 -18.91 -2.22 -20.89
CA HIS A 150 -17.52 -1.79 -20.86
C HIS A 150 -17.26 -0.95 -19.62
N TRP A 151 -18.16 0.00 -19.32
CA TRP A 151 -18.07 0.84 -18.14
C TRP A 151 -18.16 0.03 -16.84
N ASP A 152 -19.10 -0.91 -16.72
CA ASP A 152 -19.22 -1.73 -15.49
C ASP A 152 -17.91 -2.47 -15.19
N ARG A 153 -17.22 -2.98 -16.22
CA ARG A 153 -15.89 -3.62 -16.06
C ARG A 153 -14.81 -2.63 -15.64
N ILE A 154 -14.79 -1.43 -16.23
CA ILE A 154 -13.84 -0.37 -15.84
C ILE A 154 -14.09 0.01 -14.37
N HIS A 155 -15.34 0.18 -13.99
CA HIS A 155 -15.76 0.55 -12.64
C HIS A 155 -15.38 -0.52 -11.60
N ASP A 156 -15.54 -1.81 -11.91
CA ASP A 156 -15.06 -2.89 -11.05
C ASP A 156 -13.54 -2.86 -10.84
N GLU A 157 -12.78 -2.57 -11.89
CA GLU A 157 -11.32 -2.46 -11.80
C GLU A 157 -10.86 -1.18 -11.11
N LEU A 158 -11.60 -0.07 -11.22
CA LEU A 158 -11.39 1.15 -10.41
C LEU A 158 -11.55 0.82 -8.91
N ASN A 159 -12.56 0.04 -8.54
CA ASN A 159 -12.77 -0.39 -7.16
C ASN A 159 -11.59 -1.21 -6.63
N LYS A 160 -11.05 -2.14 -7.42
CA LYS A 160 -9.85 -2.92 -7.06
C LYS A 160 -8.60 -2.06 -6.95
N ALA A 161 -8.40 -1.12 -7.88
CA ALA A 161 -7.29 -0.18 -7.82
C ALA A 161 -7.35 0.66 -6.53
N ARG A 162 -8.55 1.14 -6.16
CA ARG A 162 -8.78 1.89 -4.92
C ARG A 162 -8.35 1.10 -3.68
N GLU A 163 -8.64 -0.19 -3.60
CA GLU A 163 -8.19 -1.00 -2.45
C GLU A 163 -6.66 -0.96 -2.28
N MET A 164 -5.91 -0.95 -3.39
CA MET A 164 -4.46 -0.80 -3.34
C MET A 164 -4.05 0.60 -2.91
N ARG A 165 -4.69 1.65 -3.44
CA ARG A 165 -4.47 3.04 -3.04
C ARG A 165 -4.63 3.22 -1.54
N ASN A 166 -5.69 2.66 -0.96
CA ASN A 166 -5.96 2.74 0.48
C ASN A 166 -4.88 2.01 1.30
N LYS A 167 -4.41 0.84 0.83
CA LYS A 167 -3.28 0.14 1.47
C LYS A 167 -2.01 0.98 1.42
N ILE A 168 -1.76 1.68 0.32
CA ILE A 168 -0.58 2.52 0.17
C ILE A 168 -0.68 3.78 1.04
N ALA A 169 -1.80 4.50 0.98
CA ALA A 169 -2.04 5.74 1.72
C ALA A 169 -1.98 5.57 3.25
N HIS A 170 -2.32 4.39 3.76
CA HIS A 170 -2.36 4.10 5.21
C HIS A 170 -1.27 3.14 5.68
N GLY A 171 -0.23 2.92 4.86
CA GLY A 171 0.90 2.06 5.20
C GLY A 171 2.23 2.79 5.15
N ALA A 172 3.28 2.11 5.60
CA ALA A 172 4.65 2.52 5.47
C ALA A 172 5.54 1.34 5.01
N PRO A 173 6.63 1.60 4.28
CA PRO A 173 7.69 0.63 4.02
C PRO A 173 8.32 0.15 5.32
N LEU A 174 8.33 -1.16 5.57
CA LEU A 174 8.85 -1.77 6.80
C LEU A 174 9.61 -3.06 6.50
N ILE A 175 10.65 -3.34 7.30
CA ILE A 175 11.36 -4.62 7.31
C ILE A 175 10.78 -5.47 8.44
N LEU A 176 10.15 -6.59 8.08
CA LEU A 176 9.46 -7.47 9.02
C LEU A 176 10.28 -8.72 9.30
N GLY A 177 10.65 -8.94 10.56
CA GLY A 177 11.25 -10.18 11.04
C GLY A 177 10.18 -11.21 11.41
N ILE A 178 9.97 -12.23 10.59
CA ILE A 178 8.96 -13.27 10.81
C ILE A 178 9.63 -14.65 10.72
N ARG A 179 9.53 -15.44 11.79
CA ARG A 179 10.11 -16.80 11.88
C ARG A 179 11.59 -16.84 11.44
N GLY A 180 12.38 -15.84 11.87
CA GLY A 180 13.82 -15.72 11.55
C GLY A 180 14.14 -15.22 10.13
N LYS A 181 13.14 -14.95 9.29
CA LYS A 181 13.31 -14.38 7.95
C LYS A 181 12.90 -12.91 7.94
N THR A 182 13.58 -12.10 7.12
CA THR A 182 13.24 -10.68 6.93
C THR A 182 12.46 -10.53 5.65
N TYR A 183 11.45 -9.65 5.67
CA TYR A 183 10.62 -9.35 4.51
C TYR A 183 10.42 -7.85 4.40
N VAL A 184 10.70 -7.26 3.24
CA VAL A 184 10.36 -5.86 2.98
C VAL A 184 8.91 -5.77 2.53
N ARG A 185 8.09 -5.01 3.24
CA ARG A 185 6.64 -4.93 2.99
C ARG A 185 6.13 -3.52 3.22
N HIS A 186 5.15 -3.10 2.42
CA HIS A 186 4.33 -1.93 2.74
C HIS A 186 3.19 -2.35 3.67
N SER A 187 3.25 -1.94 4.93
CA SER A 187 2.34 -2.41 5.98
C SER A 187 1.83 -1.23 6.81
N PRO A 188 0.61 -1.32 7.39
CA PRO A 188 0.14 -0.32 8.34
C PRO A 188 1.16 -0.07 9.46
N PRO A 189 1.42 1.21 9.85
CA PRO A 189 2.41 1.55 10.87
C PRO A 189 1.99 1.08 12.27
N ALA A 190 0.68 1.03 12.54
CA ALA A 190 0.14 0.36 13.71
C ALA A 190 0.00 -1.13 13.39
N PHE A 191 0.90 -1.95 13.96
CA PHE A 191 0.74 -3.40 13.98
C PHE A 191 -0.48 -3.75 14.84
N ASP A 192 -1.64 -3.93 14.20
CA ASP A 192 -2.76 -4.59 14.85
C ASP A 192 -2.35 -6.03 15.17
N ILE A 193 -1.95 -6.26 16.43
CA ILE A 193 -1.46 -7.55 16.92
C ILE A 193 -2.50 -8.65 16.72
N ASN A 194 -3.80 -8.33 16.77
CA ASN A 194 -4.84 -9.33 16.55
C ASN A 194 -4.94 -9.70 15.07
N ARG A 195 -4.93 -8.70 14.18
CA ARG A 195 -5.00 -8.92 12.74
C ARG A 195 -3.74 -9.60 12.21
N VAL A 196 -2.56 -9.19 12.66
CA VAL A 196 -1.27 -9.75 12.23
C VAL A 196 -0.97 -11.07 12.93
N GLY A 197 -1.30 -11.19 14.21
CA GLY A 197 -1.13 -12.38 15.01
C GLY A 197 -1.89 -13.59 14.48
N ASN A 198 -3.00 -13.39 13.77
CA ASN A 198 -3.75 -14.46 13.09
C ASN A 198 -3.18 -14.84 11.70
N LEU A 199 -2.44 -13.95 11.03
CA LEU A 199 -1.88 -14.19 9.70
C LEU A 199 -0.55 -14.95 9.74
N ILE A 200 0.27 -14.67 10.75
CA ILE A 200 1.60 -15.29 10.87
C ILE A 200 1.51 -16.82 11.09
N PRO A 201 0.61 -17.37 11.93
CA PRO A 201 0.44 -18.82 12.08
C PRO A 201 0.04 -19.52 10.78
N THR A 202 -0.78 -18.87 9.94
CA THR A 202 -1.25 -19.40 8.65
C THR A 202 -0.21 -19.30 7.54
N GLY A 203 1.00 -18.79 7.83
CA GLY A 203 2.09 -18.64 6.86
C GLY A 203 1.97 -17.40 5.97
N THR A 204 1.00 -16.52 6.24
CA THR A 204 0.80 -15.28 5.48
C THR A 204 1.69 -14.18 6.03
N ILE A 205 2.48 -13.55 5.16
CA ILE A 205 3.32 -12.40 5.52
C ILE A 205 2.44 -11.14 5.42
N PRO A 206 2.25 -10.38 6.51
CA PRO A 206 1.47 -9.14 6.51
C PRO A 206 2.13 -8.06 5.64
N GLY A 207 1.30 -7.17 5.10
CA GLY A 207 1.72 -6.10 4.21
C GLY A 207 1.72 -6.47 2.72
N VAL A 208 2.03 -5.50 1.88
CA VAL A 208 2.04 -5.61 0.42
C VAL A 208 3.48 -5.68 -0.07
N PRO A 209 3.86 -6.70 -0.86
CA PRO A 209 5.19 -6.78 -1.45
C PRO A 209 5.32 -5.87 -2.68
N VAL A 210 6.56 -5.55 -3.07
CA VAL A 210 6.90 -4.68 -4.21
C VAL A 210 6.19 -5.14 -5.49
N GLU A 211 6.22 -6.44 -5.81
CA GLU A 211 5.68 -6.98 -7.05
C GLU A 211 4.16 -6.80 -7.15
N LYS A 212 3.47 -6.72 -6.01
CA LYS A 212 2.03 -6.50 -5.98
C LYS A 212 1.68 -5.03 -6.25
N ILE A 213 2.48 -4.09 -5.77
CA ILE A 213 2.33 -2.66 -6.11
C ILE A 213 2.67 -2.45 -7.60
N SER A 214 3.77 -3.04 -8.08
CA SER A 214 4.16 -2.99 -9.49
C SER A 214 3.09 -3.52 -10.44
N ARG A 215 2.42 -4.63 -10.10
CA ARG A 215 1.26 -5.12 -10.87
C ARG A 215 0.10 -4.14 -10.84
N SER A 216 -0.21 -3.58 -9.67
CA SER A 216 -1.25 -2.55 -9.56
C SER A 216 -0.95 -1.32 -10.43
N ASN A 217 0.32 -0.89 -10.53
CA ASN A 217 0.72 0.20 -11.40
C ASN A 217 0.42 -0.10 -12.87
N LYS A 218 0.74 -1.32 -13.34
CA LYS A 218 0.39 -1.76 -14.70
C LYS A 218 -1.12 -1.77 -14.94
N SER A 219 -1.91 -2.22 -13.95
CA SER A 219 -3.37 -2.18 -14.04
C SER A 219 -3.92 -0.76 -14.14
N ILE A 220 -3.37 0.21 -13.39
CA ILE A 220 -3.78 1.62 -13.49
C ILE A 220 -3.50 2.20 -14.87
N ILE A 221 -2.34 1.91 -15.47
CA ILE A 221 -2.02 2.35 -16.84
C ILE A 221 -3.09 1.86 -17.82
N LYS A 222 -3.43 0.56 -17.76
CA LYS A 222 -4.48 -0.01 -18.61
C LYS A 222 -5.86 0.58 -18.33
N LEU A 223 -6.18 0.90 -17.07
CA LEU A 223 -7.41 1.59 -16.70
C LEU A 223 -7.50 2.98 -17.36
N VAL A 224 -6.41 3.75 -17.32
CA VAL A 224 -6.33 5.07 -18.00
C VAL A 224 -6.61 4.90 -19.49
N GLU A 225 -5.98 3.92 -20.15
CA GLU A 225 -6.20 3.66 -21.58
C GLU A 225 -7.67 3.31 -21.89
N CYS A 226 -8.34 2.52 -21.03
CA CYS A 226 -9.76 2.18 -21.20
C CYS A 226 -10.67 3.40 -21.03
N ILE A 227 -10.37 4.26 -20.05
CA ILE A 227 -11.13 5.50 -19.82
C ILE A 227 -10.93 6.46 -20.99
N ASP A 228 -9.70 6.64 -21.49
CA ASP A 228 -9.43 7.48 -22.66
C ASP A 228 -10.09 6.93 -23.93
N ALA A 229 -10.14 5.61 -24.12
CA ALA A 229 -10.88 5.00 -25.21
C ALA A 229 -12.39 5.29 -25.10
N THR A 230 -12.93 5.25 -23.88
CA THR A 230 -14.33 5.62 -23.59
C THR A 230 -14.58 7.11 -23.90
N ASN A 231 -13.65 8.00 -23.52
CA ASN A 231 -13.69 9.43 -23.84
C ASN A 231 -13.79 9.65 -25.35
N ARG A 232 -12.92 8.99 -26.12
CA ARG A 232 -12.94 9.07 -27.59
C ARG A 232 -14.24 8.57 -28.19
N ALA A 233 -14.82 7.51 -27.64
CA ALA A 233 -16.10 6.97 -28.10
C ALA A 233 -17.25 7.98 -27.87
N ILE A 234 -17.33 8.58 -26.67
CA ILE A 234 -18.35 9.61 -26.36
C ILE A 234 -18.14 10.88 -27.20
N ALA A 235 -16.90 11.33 -27.37
CA ALA A 235 -16.61 12.48 -28.21
C ALA A 235 -17.02 12.25 -29.68
N ALA A 236 -16.74 11.06 -30.22
CA ALA A 236 -17.16 10.67 -31.57
C ALA A 236 -18.68 10.55 -31.69
N PHE A 237 -19.36 10.05 -30.66
CA PHE A 237 -20.82 10.01 -30.59
C PHE A 237 -21.44 11.41 -30.76
N TYR A 238 -20.93 12.41 -30.04
CA TYR A 238 -21.45 13.77 -30.14
C TYR A 238 -21.12 14.45 -31.47
N ARG A 239 -19.92 14.20 -32.03
CA ARG A 239 -19.48 14.85 -33.27
C ARG A 239 -20.11 14.23 -34.53
N ASP A 240 -20.12 12.91 -34.59
CA ASP A 240 -20.37 12.14 -35.82
C ASP A 240 -21.68 11.33 -35.74
N GLY A 241 -22.35 11.36 -34.58
CA GLY A 241 -23.63 10.70 -34.34
C GLY A 241 -23.51 9.28 -33.76
N PRO A 242 -24.66 8.64 -33.45
CA PRO A 242 -24.71 7.39 -32.72
C PRO A 242 -24.07 6.19 -33.43
N ASP A 243 -24.01 6.20 -34.76
CA ASP A 243 -23.53 5.07 -35.55
C ASP A 243 -22.01 4.92 -35.49
N THR A 244 -21.28 5.98 -35.12
CA THR A 244 -19.81 5.94 -34.98
C THR A 244 -19.34 5.24 -33.71
N LEU A 245 -20.21 5.09 -32.70
CA LEU A 245 -19.88 4.33 -31.50
C LEU A 245 -19.37 2.94 -31.84
N ARG A 246 -20.06 2.23 -32.76
CA ARG A 246 -19.68 0.88 -33.19
C ARG A 246 -18.26 0.81 -33.79
N GLN A 247 -17.81 1.89 -34.42
CA GLN A 247 -16.47 1.99 -35.01
C GLN A 247 -15.40 2.27 -33.95
N THR A 248 -15.79 2.86 -32.81
CA THR A 248 -14.89 3.15 -31.69
C THR A 248 -14.83 2.05 -30.63
N LEU A 249 -15.68 1.03 -30.72
CA LEU A 249 -15.69 -0.12 -29.81
C LEU A 249 -14.46 -1.03 -29.91
N PRO A 250 -13.90 -1.36 -31.08
CA PRO A 250 -12.77 -2.31 -31.15
C PRO A 250 -11.53 -1.87 -30.38
N PRO A 251 -11.10 -0.57 -30.41
CA PRO A 251 -10.05 -0.09 -29.52
C PRO A 251 -10.36 -0.26 -28.02
N LEU A 252 -11.61 0.00 -27.62
CA LEU A 252 -12.05 -0.15 -26.23
C LEU A 252 -12.06 -1.63 -25.79
N GLU A 253 -12.54 -2.53 -26.64
CA GLU A 253 -12.52 -3.98 -26.42
C GLU A 253 -11.08 -4.51 -26.31
N ALA A 254 -10.16 -4.02 -27.14
CA ALA A 254 -8.75 -4.36 -27.06
C ALA A 254 -8.15 -3.94 -25.72
N SER A 255 -8.39 -2.69 -25.27
CA SER A 255 -7.94 -2.20 -23.96
C SER A 255 -8.55 -2.98 -22.79
N LEU A 256 -9.83 -3.36 -22.86
CA LEU A 256 -10.43 -4.19 -21.81
C LEU A 256 -9.87 -5.61 -21.77
N THR A 257 -9.47 -6.16 -22.91
CA THR A 257 -8.88 -7.49 -22.98
C THR A 257 -7.51 -7.49 -22.30
N THR A 258 -6.71 -6.43 -22.50
CA THR A 258 -5.41 -6.30 -21.82
C THR A 258 -5.56 -6.07 -20.32
N LEU A 259 -6.66 -5.45 -19.87
CA LEU A 259 -6.99 -5.26 -18.45
C LEU A 259 -7.07 -6.59 -17.68
N LYS A 260 -7.49 -7.68 -18.33
CA LYS A 260 -7.55 -9.04 -17.75
C LYS A 260 -6.20 -9.76 -17.68
N SER A 261 -5.20 -9.33 -18.45
CA SER A 261 -3.91 -10.02 -18.51
C SER A 261 -3.03 -9.64 -17.30
N PRO A 262 -2.59 -10.62 -16.48
CA PRO A 262 -1.84 -10.41 -15.25
C PRO A 262 -0.50 -9.68 -15.42
#